data_AF-A0A8X6KV55-F1
#
_entry.id   AF-A0A8X6KV55-F1
#
_cell.length_a   1.000
_cell.length_b   1.000
_cell.length_c   1.000
_cell.angle_alpha   90.00
_cell.angle_beta   90.00
_cell.angle_gamma   90.00
#
_symmetry.space_group_name_H-M   'P 1'
#
loop_
_entity.id
_entity.type
_entity.pdbx_description
1 polymer ?
#
loop_
_entity_poly.entity_id
_entity_poly.type
_entity_poly.pdbx_seq_one_letter_code
_entity_poly.pdbx_strand_id
1 'polypeptide(L)'
;MYQVFKDQGLLFQETTLAMSLADGQQTTGEALTTQVMIEIEGRSVLTRFIILPKAKGNRTLLGTDFLSSADLVLDVKNACWYFWDNPTHKYPFGEELDTPRP
;
A
#
# COMPACT_ATOMS: atom_id res chain seq x y z
N MET A 1 -5.08 -4.99 -5.47
CA MET A 1 -4.31 -4.07 -6.33
C MET A 1 -3.63 -4.75 -7.52
N TYR A 2 -2.83 -5.81 -7.35
CA TYR A 2 -2.09 -6.41 -8.48
C TYR A 2 -2.95 -6.74 -9.72
N GLN A 3 -4.09 -7.41 -9.53
CA GLN A 3 -4.99 -7.74 -10.64
C GLN A 3 -5.54 -6.47 -11.33
N VAL A 4 -5.93 -5.45 -10.55
CA VAL A 4 -6.40 -4.16 -11.08
C VAL A 4 -5.35 -3.50 -11.96
N PHE A 5 -4.09 -3.48 -11.51
CA PHE A 5 -2.98 -2.92 -12.29
C PHE A 5 -2.73 -3.71 -13.58
N LYS A 6 -2.83 -5.04 -13.50
CA LYS A 6 -2.71 -5.90 -14.67
C LYS A 6 -3.83 -5.65 -15.68
N ASP A 7 -5.07 -5.50 -15.22
CA ASP A 7 -6.25 -5.23 -16.06
C ASP A 7 -6.18 -3.83 -16.69
N GLN A 8 -5.55 -2.87 -16.01
CA GLN A 8 -5.21 -1.54 -16.54
C GLN A 8 -4.00 -1.53 -17.49
N GLY A 9 -3.36 -2.69 -17.73
CA GLY A 9 -2.24 -2.81 -18.66
C GLY A 9 -0.91 -2.24 -18.14
N LEU A 10 -0.76 -2.08 -16.82
CA LEU A 10 0.51 -1.62 -16.25
C LEU A 10 1.61 -2.66 -16.50
N LEU A 11 2.79 -2.16 -16.85
CA LEU A 11 3.99 -2.97 -16.96
C LEU A 11 4.66 -3.11 -15.60
N PHE A 12 5.26 -4.27 -15.39
CA PHE A 12 5.98 -4.61 -14.17
C PHE A 12 7.42 -4.95 -14.49
N GLN A 13 8.33 -4.52 -13.62
CA GLN A 13 9.74 -4.86 -13.68
C GLN A 13 10.03 -5.99 -12.69
N GLU A 14 10.65 -7.05 -13.18
CA GLU A 14 11.20 -8.11 -12.33
C GLU A 14 12.41 -7.59 -11.57
N THR A 15 12.45 -7.88 -10.27
CA THR A 15 13.57 -7.51 -9.40
C THR A 15 13.72 -8.53 -8.28
N THR A 16 14.89 -8.58 -7.68
CA THR A 16 15.13 -9.32 -6.44
C THR A 16 15.22 -8.31 -5.29
N LEU A 17 14.45 -8.53 -4.22
CA LEU A 17 14.42 -7.65 -3.05
C LEU A 17 14.81 -8.43 -1.80
N ALA A 18 15.69 -7.84 -0.99
CA ALA A 18 15.87 -8.23 0.40
C ALA A 18 14.79 -7.55 1.25
N MET A 19 14.06 -8.33 2.03
CA MET A 19 12.93 -7.86 2.83
C MET A 19 13.06 -8.40 4.25
N SER A 20 12.82 -7.53 5.22
CA SER A 20 12.62 -7.93 6.61
C SER A 20 11.13 -8.01 6.87
N LEU A 21 10.65 -9.20 7.19
CA LEU A 21 9.24 -9.43 7.53
C LEU A 21 8.98 -9.08 9.00
N ALA A 22 7.70 -8.94 9.35
CA ALA A 22 7.28 -8.57 10.70
C ALA A 22 7.64 -9.63 11.76
N ASP A 23 7.89 -10.87 11.36
CA ASP A 23 8.40 -11.95 12.21
C ASP A 23 9.93 -11.86 12.44
N GLY A 24 10.58 -10.82 11.93
CA GLY A 24 12.01 -10.60 12.03
C GLY A 24 12.85 -11.41 11.04
N GLN A 25 12.22 -12.26 10.20
CA GLN A 25 12.95 -13.00 9.18
C GLN A 25 13.37 -12.07 8.06
N GLN A 26 14.64 -12.17 7.69
CA GLN A 26 15.13 -11.56 6.46
C GLN A 26 15.12 -12.59 5.35
N THR A 27 14.44 -12.24 4.26
CA THR A 27 14.33 -13.09 3.09
C THR A 27 14.73 -12.30 1.87
N THR A 28 15.37 -12.97 0.92
CA THR A 28 15.57 -12.42 -0.42
C THR A 28 14.63 -13.15 -1.35
N GLY A 29 13.83 -12.39 -2.11
CA GLY A 29 12.80 -12.96 -2.97
C GLY A 29 12.64 -12.20 -4.27
N GLU A 30 12.17 -12.92 -5.28
CA GLU A 30 11.68 -12.33 -6.52
C GLU A 30 10.43 -11.49 -6.23
N ALA A 31 10.44 -10.27 -6.75
CA ALA A 31 9.35 -9.34 -6.68
C ALA A 31 9.12 -8.70 -8.04
N LEU A 32 7.90 -8.23 -8.25
CA LEU A 32 7.57 -7.35 -9.35
C LEU A 32 7.41 -5.93 -8.80
N THR A 33 7.92 -4.94 -9.52
CA THR A 33 7.71 -3.54 -9.14
C THR A 33 7.16 -2.72 -10.28
N THR A 34 6.35 -1.73 -9.93
CA THR A 34 5.80 -0.76 -10.88
C THR A 34 5.62 0.57 -10.17
N GLN A 35 5.61 1.67 -10.92
CA GLN A 35 5.31 2.99 -10.40
C GLN A 35 3.88 3.37 -10.80
N VAL A 36 3.10 3.81 -9.81
CA VAL A 36 1.68 4.12 -10.01
C VAL A 36 1.39 5.47 -9.34
N MET A 37 0.69 6.34 -10.06
CA MET A 37 0.06 7.51 -9.46
C MET A 37 -1.20 7.04 -8.72
N ILE A 38 -1.21 7.17 -7.41
CA ILE A 38 -2.41 6.92 -6.60
C ILE A 38 -3.08 8.24 -6.31
N GLU A 39 -4.39 8.31 -6.47
CA GLU A 39 -5.20 9.43 -5.97
C GLU A 39 -5.80 9.08 -4.61
N ILE A 40 -5.62 9.97 -3.63
CA ILE A 40 -6.23 9.90 -2.31
C ILE A 40 -6.79 11.28 -1.98
N GLU A 41 -8.12 11.37 -1.82
CA GLU A 41 -8.82 12.59 -1.38
C GLU A 41 -8.33 13.88 -2.09
N GLY A 42 -8.18 13.79 -3.42
CA GLY A 42 -7.75 14.90 -4.26
C GLY A 42 -6.23 15.13 -4.36
N ARG A 43 -5.40 14.26 -3.75
CA ARG A 43 -3.94 14.29 -3.89
C ARG A 43 -3.45 13.14 -4.75
N SER A 44 -2.56 13.44 -5.69
CA SER A 44 -1.89 12.42 -6.51
C SER A 44 -0.48 12.16 -5.99
N VAL A 45 -0.20 10.90 -5.63
CA VAL A 45 1.09 10.47 -5.07
C VAL A 45 1.69 9.43 -5.99
N LEU A 46 2.88 9.70 -6.54
CA LEU A 46 3.64 8.70 -7.27
C LEU A 46 4.25 7.72 -6.27
N THR A 47 3.85 6.45 -6.31
CA THR A 47 4.42 5.45 -5.42
C THR A 47 4.94 4.24 -6.17
N ARG A 48 5.95 3.60 -5.59
CA ARG A 48 6.46 2.31 -6.05
C ARG A 48 5.65 1.20 -5.38
N PHE A 49 4.99 0.38 -6.18
CA PHE A 49 4.39 -0.85 -5.72
C PHE A 49 5.37 -2.00 -5.78
N ILE A 50 5.35 -2.83 -4.75
CA ILE A 50 6.06 -4.10 -4.67
C ILE A 50 5.02 -5.21 -4.62
N ILE A 51 5.07 -6.11 -5.59
CA ILE A 51 4.22 -7.29 -5.65
C ILE A 51 5.09 -8.50 -5.34
N LEU A 52 4.67 -9.26 -4.34
CA LEU A 52 5.30 -10.50 -3.93
C LEU A 52 4.47 -11.67 -4.46
N PRO A 53 4.75 -12.20 -5.66
CA PRO A 53 3.90 -13.20 -6.31
C PRO A 53 3.79 -14.51 -5.52
N LYS A 54 4.77 -14.78 -4.64
CA LYS A 54 4.84 -15.98 -3.80
C LYS A 54 4.25 -15.77 -2.39
N ALA A 55 3.78 -14.57 -2.05
CA ALA A 55 3.23 -14.29 -0.73
C ALA A 55 1.87 -14.99 -0.54
N LYS A 56 1.65 -15.55 0.65
CA LYS A 56 0.37 -16.17 1.02
C LYS A 56 -0.59 -15.08 1.50
N GLY A 57 -1.61 -14.78 0.68
CA GLY A 57 -2.62 -13.78 0.97
C GLY A 57 -2.46 -12.54 0.09
N ASN A 58 -3.51 -12.20 -0.66
CA ASN A 58 -3.48 -11.12 -1.67
C ASN A 58 -3.73 -9.72 -1.06
N ARG A 59 -3.40 -9.51 0.22
CA ARG A 59 -3.62 -8.23 0.88
C ARG A 59 -2.55 -7.23 0.43
N THR A 60 -3.00 -6.06 0.02
CA THR A 60 -2.11 -4.93 -0.27
C THR A 60 -1.79 -4.24 1.05
N LEU A 61 -0.50 -4.00 1.31
CA LEU A 61 -0.04 -3.31 2.50
C LEU A 61 0.38 -1.88 2.13
N LEU A 62 0.14 -0.94 3.03
CA LEU A 62 0.65 0.42 2.94
C LEU A 62 1.98 0.50 3.68
N GLY A 63 3.05 0.80 2.94
CA GLY A 63 4.37 1.01 3.51
C GLY A 63 4.50 2.39 4.14
N THR A 64 5.49 2.54 5.02
CA THR A 64 5.82 3.83 5.65
C THR A 64 6.35 4.85 4.64
N ASP A 65 6.97 4.38 3.56
CA ASP A 65 7.39 5.19 2.43
C ASP A 65 6.21 5.88 1.73
N PHE A 66 5.11 5.16 1.53
CA PHE A 66 3.88 5.72 1.02
C PHE A 66 3.26 6.74 1.97
N LEU A 67 3.13 6.38 3.25
CA LEU A 67 2.58 7.29 4.26
C LEU A 67 3.36 8.60 4.33
N SER A 68 4.70 8.52 4.29
CA SER A 68 5.55 9.70 4.25
C SER A 68 5.41 10.51 2.97
N SER A 69 5.31 9.84 1.80
CA SER A 69 5.22 10.54 0.50
C SER A 69 3.86 11.21 0.29
N ALA A 70 2.82 10.69 0.94
CA ALA A 70 1.47 11.21 0.88
C ALA A 70 1.15 12.22 2.00
N ASP A 71 2.13 12.53 2.86
CA ASP A 71 1.97 13.35 4.07
C ASP A 71 0.82 12.86 4.97
N LEU A 72 0.70 11.54 5.11
CA LEU A 72 -0.36 10.90 5.90
C LEU A 72 0.07 10.67 7.34
N VAL A 73 -0.82 11.05 8.26
CA VAL A 73 -0.69 10.73 9.69
C VAL A 73 -1.79 9.73 10.06
N LEU A 74 -1.37 8.62 10.69
CA LEU A 74 -2.27 7.62 11.24
C LEU A 74 -2.46 7.87 12.74
N ASP A 75 -3.69 8.22 13.15
CA ASP A 75 -4.10 8.36 14.53
C ASP A 75 -4.85 7.10 14.97
N VAL A 76 -4.06 6.12 15.40
CA VAL A 76 -4.56 4.80 15.83
C VAL A 76 -5.50 4.93 17.04
N LYS A 77 -5.25 5.88 17.94
CA LYS A 77 -6.07 6.08 19.13
C LYS A 77 -7.50 6.49 18.78
N ASN A 78 -7.65 7.36 17.78
CA ASN A 78 -8.95 7.85 17.33
C ASN A 78 -9.49 7.10 16.10
N ALA A 79 -8.84 6.00 15.68
CA ALA A 79 -9.19 5.20 14.51
C ALA A 79 -9.39 6.05 13.23
N CYS A 80 -8.52 7.03 13.00
CA CYS A 80 -8.61 7.94 11.87
C CYS A 80 -7.24 8.25 11.27
N TRP A 81 -7.26 8.80 10.07
CA TRP A 81 -6.09 9.37 9.41
C TRP A 81 -6.39 10.79 8.93
N TYR A 82 -5.33 11.55 8.70
CA TYR A 82 -5.43 12.90 8.16
C TYR A 82 -4.15 13.26 7.40
N PHE A 83 -4.23 14.29 6.58
CA PHE A 83 -3.04 14.88 5.98
C PHE A 83 -2.33 15.79 6.99
N TRP A 84 -1.01 15.69 7.06
CA TRP A 84 -0.16 16.44 7.98
C TRP A 84 -0.41 17.96 7.93
N ASP A 85 -0.61 18.52 6.74
CA ASP A 85 -0.88 19.93 6.48
C ASP A 85 -2.34 20.35 6.74
N ASN A 86 -3.25 19.41 7.02
CA ASN A 86 -4.64 19.68 7.39
C ASN A 86 -5.14 18.75 8.52
N PRO A 87 -4.63 18.90 9.75
CA PRO A 87 -4.95 18.00 10.87
C PRO A 87 -6.40 18.12 11.38
N THR A 88 -7.11 19.18 10.97
CA THR A 88 -8.52 19.40 11.34
C THR A 88 -9.48 18.55 10.54
N HIS A 89 -9.10 18.15 9.31
CA HIS A 89 -9.94 17.32 8.46
C HIS A 89 -9.49 15.85 8.57
N LYS A 90 -10.31 15.04 9.23
CA LYS A 90 -9.98 13.65 9.57
C LYS A 90 -10.90 12.68 8.84
N TYR A 91 -10.30 11.61 8.34
CA TYR A 91 -10.99 10.51 7.68
C TYR A 91 -10.98 9.29 8.61
N PRO A 92 -12.11 8.60 8.82
CA PRO A 92 -12.12 7.37 9.60
C PRO A 92 -11.30 6.28 8.89
N PHE A 93 -10.73 5.34 9.66
CA PHE A 93 -10.24 4.10 9.06
C PHE A 93 -11.40 3.34 8.42
N GLY A 94 -11.15 2.73 7.26
CA GLY A 94 -12.15 1.87 6.61
C GLY A 94 -12.47 0.66 7.48
N GLU A 95 -13.74 0.33 7.59
CA GLU A 95 -14.19 -0.93 8.19
C GLU A 95 -13.93 -2.09 7.21
N GLU A 96 -13.56 -3.27 7.73
CA GLU A 96 -13.55 -4.49 6.94
C GLU A 96 -15.01 -4.80 6.57
N LEU A 97 -15.43 -4.44 5.35
CA LEU A 97 -16.71 -4.88 4.83
C LEU A 97 -16.64 -6.41 4.75
N ASP A 98 -17.55 -7.08 5.46
CA ASP A 98 -17.70 -8.54 5.44
C ASP A 98 -18.20 -8.97 4.05
N THR A 99 -17.32 -8.92 3.06
CA THR A 99 -17.62 -9.42 1.73
C THR A 99 -17.56 -10.94 1.81
N PRO A 100 -18.67 -11.66 1.55
CA PRO A 100 -18.66 -13.11 1.56
C PRO A 100 -17.58 -13.59 0.61
N ARG A 101 -16.70 -14.47 1.10
CA ARG A 101 -15.66 -15.08 0.27
C ARG A 101 -16.34 -15.87 -0.86
N PRO A 102 -15.90 -15.73 -2.13
CA PRO A 102 -16.32 -16.63 -3.19
C PRO A 102 -15.85 -18.07 -2.93
#